data_AF-A0A8R1I5L2-F1
#
_entry.id   AF-A0A8R1I5L2-F1
#
_cell.length_a   1.000
_cell.length_b   1.000
_cell.length_c   1.000
_cell.angle_alpha   90.00
_cell.angle_beta   90.00
_cell.angle_gamma   90.00
#
_symmetry.space_group_name_H-M   'P 1'
#
loop_
_entity.id
_entity.type
_entity.pdbx_description
1 polymer ?
#
loop_
_entity_poly.entity_id
_entity_poly.type
_entity_poly.pdbx_seq_one_letter_code
_entity_poly.pdbx_strand_id
1 'polypeptide(L)'
;MGEEADASATHPQHGQTAISNSNVAKGKLIDPVDRYTALAVRGTIVGVGLAGVVIFLRNSRLFHKFQHVSQIPKDFIRKELELKGKVREVLPSGELRVEHEPVMKVPFLPRRKNVNPGLLNLRLAGVELSKSGQQFLAKDLRLANRPVTFTVIKTVEGSPDSVDADVTVKRTAFGRTNLNLEVVRRGYARVPAPSETKHLKALQSVPAYSRLIQRLLMSEKIADRRGVGVWERDTWVESVQSYPSQVSGIVRSAAITKAVVLLYTVTKDVILYGAKLTQQTYYLVLAIAAYVRNGYRRFALGVDRVTDKYNKVRQRIGGK
;
A
#
# COMPACT_ATOMS: atom_id res chain seq x y z
N MET A 1 24.10 -57.67 99.31
CA MET A 1 25.13 -56.86 98.61
C MET A 1 24.46 -55.53 98.35
N GLY A 2 24.38 -54.65 99.34
CA GLY A 2 25.51 -53.94 99.96
C GLY A 2 25.68 -52.66 99.14
N GLU A 3 25.56 -51.44 99.66
CA GLU A 3 25.70 -50.94 101.03
C GLU A 3 25.10 -49.52 101.03
N GLU A 4 24.35 -49.20 102.11
CA GLU A 4 24.35 -47.94 102.89
C GLU A 4 24.44 -46.56 102.19
N ALA A 5 23.75 -45.49 102.61
CA ALA A 5 23.13 -45.20 103.89
C ALA A 5 21.99 -44.18 103.75
N ASP A 6 20.88 -44.49 104.42
CA ASP A 6 19.95 -43.51 104.99
C ASP A 6 20.59 -42.85 106.22
N ALA A 7 20.20 -41.60 106.49
CA ALA A 7 19.91 -41.02 107.81
C ALA A 7 20.40 -39.57 107.98
N SER A 8 19.47 -38.64 108.13
CA SER A 8 19.17 -38.06 109.45
C SER A 8 18.26 -36.85 109.32
N ALA A 9 17.09 -36.96 109.93
CA ALA A 9 16.23 -35.86 110.28
C ALA A 9 16.75 -35.16 111.54
N THR A 10 16.69 -33.82 111.60
CA THR A 10 16.49 -33.09 112.87
C THR A 10 15.87 -31.71 112.60
N HIS A 11 14.62 -31.54 113.02
CA HIS A 11 13.97 -30.25 113.31
C HIS A 11 14.48 -29.73 114.69
N PRO A 12 14.39 -28.43 115.09
CA PRO A 12 13.11 -27.71 115.15
C PRO A 12 13.12 -26.16 114.99
N GLN A 13 11.91 -25.66 114.71
CA GLN A 13 11.28 -24.39 115.13
C GLN A 13 12.10 -23.08 115.24
N HIS A 14 11.72 -22.07 114.44
CA HIS A 14 11.30 -20.78 115.01
C HIS A 14 10.55 -19.91 114.00
N GLY A 15 9.48 -19.25 114.49
CA GLY A 15 9.04 -17.96 113.97
C GLY A 15 8.02 -17.96 112.84
N GLN A 16 6.74 -18.16 113.19
CA GLN A 16 5.67 -17.44 112.48
C GLN A 16 5.90 -15.94 112.68
N THR A 17 6.18 -15.23 111.61
CA THR A 17 5.88 -13.80 111.50
C THR A 17 5.10 -13.59 110.21
N ALA A 18 3.80 -13.40 110.39
CA ALA A 18 2.91 -12.87 109.39
C ALA A 18 3.38 -11.44 109.03
N ILE A 19 3.70 -11.22 107.75
CA ILE A 19 3.72 -9.88 107.16
C ILE A 19 2.97 -9.96 105.83
N SER A 20 1.68 -9.61 105.91
CA SER A 20 1.03 -8.59 105.08
C SER A 20 1.51 -8.42 103.63
N ASN A 21 0.61 -8.77 102.71
CA ASN A 21 0.28 -8.03 101.48
C ASN A 21 1.42 -7.35 100.73
N SER A 22 1.87 -8.00 99.65
CA SER A 22 2.30 -7.28 98.46
C SER A 22 1.59 -7.86 97.24
N ASN A 23 0.72 -7.01 96.70
CA ASN A 23 0.06 -7.08 95.40
C ASN A 23 0.71 -8.06 94.41
N VAL A 24 0.08 -9.21 94.21
CA VAL A 24 0.21 -9.96 92.96
C VAL A 24 -0.42 -9.08 91.90
N ALA A 25 0.41 -8.24 91.27
CA ALA A 25 0.05 -7.57 90.04
C ALA A 25 -0.40 -8.68 89.09
N LYS A 26 -1.71 -8.73 88.84
CA LYS A 26 -2.29 -9.49 87.74
C LYS A 26 -1.49 -9.07 86.52
N GLY A 27 -0.57 -9.94 86.10
CA GLY A 27 0.13 -9.81 84.84
C GLY A 27 -0.96 -9.72 83.78
N LYS A 28 -1.21 -8.51 83.31
CA LYS A 28 -2.07 -8.24 82.18
C LYS A 28 -1.43 -9.04 81.06
N LEU A 29 -2.01 -10.18 80.71
CA LEU A 29 -1.69 -10.88 79.48
C LEU A 29 -2.04 -9.87 78.38
N ILE A 30 -1.02 -9.16 77.90
CA ILE A 30 -1.15 -8.29 76.73
C ILE A 30 -1.30 -9.28 75.59
N ASP A 31 -2.53 -9.42 75.09
CA ASP A 31 -2.80 -10.22 73.89
C ASP A 31 -1.79 -9.83 72.81
N PRO A 32 -1.02 -10.79 72.27
CA PRO A 32 0.02 -10.48 71.30
C PRO A 32 -0.67 -10.09 70.00
N VAL A 33 -0.81 -8.78 69.78
CA VAL A 33 -1.24 -8.17 68.52
C VAL A 33 -2.65 -8.62 68.12
N ASP A 34 -3.63 -7.83 68.53
CA ASP A 34 -5.03 -7.94 68.15
C ASP A 34 -5.16 -8.30 66.65
N ARG A 35 -5.92 -9.36 66.29
CA ARG A 35 -5.98 -9.89 64.90
C ARG A 35 -6.31 -8.79 63.88
N TYR A 36 -7.06 -7.78 64.31
CA TYR A 36 -7.37 -6.58 63.53
C TYR A 36 -6.14 -5.70 63.25
N THR A 37 -5.26 -5.52 64.23
CA THR A 37 -3.98 -4.79 64.04
C THR A 37 -3.04 -5.56 63.11
N ALA A 38 -2.97 -6.89 63.23
CA ALA A 38 -2.20 -7.73 62.31
C ALA A 38 -2.76 -7.68 60.87
N LEU A 39 -4.08 -7.71 60.70
CA LEU A 39 -4.75 -7.54 59.41
C LEU A 39 -4.52 -6.14 58.82
N ALA A 40 -4.57 -5.10 59.65
CA ALA A 40 -4.31 -3.73 59.22
C ALA A 40 -2.87 -3.56 58.73
N VAL A 41 -1.88 -4.06 59.45
CA VAL A 41 -0.47 -3.99 59.06
C VAL A 41 -0.19 -4.79 57.77
N ARG A 42 -0.79 -5.99 57.63
CA ARG A 42 -0.69 -6.76 56.38
C ARG A 42 -1.36 -6.04 55.22
N GLY A 43 -2.53 -5.44 55.46
CA GLY A 43 -3.26 -4.65 54.47
C GLY A 43 -2.50 -3.42 54.01
N THR A 44 -1.83 -2.70 54.92
CA THR A 44 -1.02 -1.53 54.58
C THR A 44 0.24 -1.92 53.81
N ILE A 45 0.93 -2.99 54.19
CA ILE A 45 2.11 -3.49 53.44
C ILE A 45 1.72 -3.87 52.01
N VAL A 46 0.62 -4.63 51.85
CA VAL A 46 0.12 -5.01 50.52
C VAL A 46 -0.33 -3.78 49.74
N GLY A 47 -1.04 -2.84 50.38
CA GLY A 47 -1.49 -1.60 49.76
C GLY A 47 -0.35 -0.72 49.26
N VAL A 48 0.70 -0.53 50.08
CA VAL A 48 1.90 0.23 49.72
C VAL A 48 2.69 -0.49 48.61
N GLY A 49 2.84 -1.81 48.69
CA GLY A 49 3.48 -2.60 47.64
C GLY A 49 2.75 -2.48 46.30
N LEU A 50 1.42 -2.59 46.31
CA LEU A 50 0.59 -2.49 45.11
C LEU A 50 0.60 -1.07 44.53
N ALA A 51 0.56 -0.03 45.40
CA ALA A 51 0.74 1.35 45.00
C ALA A 51 2.13 1.60 44.38
N GLY A 52 3.19 1.05 44.97
CA GLY A 52 4.55 1.12 44.44
C GLY A 52 4.68 0.51 43.05
N VAL A 53 4.10 -0.68 42.83
CA VAL A 53 4.07 -1.35 41.52
C VAL A 53 3.30 -0.53 40.49
N VAL A 54 2.15 0.04 40.87
CA VAL A 54 1.35 0.91 39.99
C VAL A 54 2.13 2.16 39.60
N ILE A 55 2.84 2.80 40.53
CA ILE A 55 3.67 3.98 40.25
C ILE A 55 4.84 3.61 39.33
N PHE A 56 5.52 2.49 39.58
CA PHE A 56 6.61 2.00 38.74
C PHE A 56 6.16 1.73 37.31
N LEU A 57 5.05 0.99 37.14
CA LEU A 57 4.44 0.74 35.84
C LEU A 57 4.06 2.06 35.15
N ARG A 58 3.48 3.01 35.90
CA ARG A 58 3.07 4.34 35.41
C ARG A 58 4.24 5.24 35.00
N ASN A 59 5.44 5.05 35.56
CA ASN A 59 6.63 5.85 35.26
C ASN A 59 7.58 5.17 34.26
N SER A 60 7.42 3.88 34.00
CA SER A 60 8.29 3.16 33.08
C SER A 60 8.02 3.54 31.62
N ARG A 61 9.11 3.62 30.83
CA ARG A 61 9.10 4.13 29.45
C ARG A 61 8.25 3.28 28.48
N LEU A 62 7.97 2.03 28.82
CA LEU A 62 7.17 1.09 28.00
C LEU A 62 5.66 1.41 27.99
N PHE A 63 5.17 2.10 29.02
CA PHE A 63 3.76 2.48 29.14
C PHE A 63 3.54 3.98 28.94
N HIS A 64 4.60 4.71 28.59
CA HIS A 64 4.51 6.14 28.32
C HIS A 64 3.98 6.38 26.89
N LYS A 65 3.15 7.42 26.75
CA LYS A 65 2.72 7.89 25.43
C LYS A 65 3.69 8.97 24.96
N PHE A 66 4.49 8.68 23.94
CA PHE A 66 5.35 9.66 23.29
C PHE A 66 4.52 10.73 22.59
N GLN A 67 4.74 11.99 22.96
CA GLN A 67 4.10 13.15 22.36
C GLN A 67 5.00 13.81 21.31
N HIS A 68 6.31 13.73 21.53
CA HIS A 68 7.35 14.24 20.65
C HIS A 68 8.33 13.14 20.28
N VAL A 69 8.96 13.30 19.11
CA VAL A 69 9.99 12.38 18.61
C VAL A 69 11.21 12.35 19.53
N SER A 70 11.58 13.50 20.10
CA SER A 70 12.69 13.63 21.04
C SER A 70 12.53 12.79 22.31
N GLN A 71 11.31 12.39 22.65
CA GLN A 71 11.02 11.53 23.80
C GLN A 71 11.28 10.05 23.52
N ILE A 72 11.44 9.66 22.25
CA ILE A 72 11.70 8.27 21.85
C ILE A 72 13.14 7.92 22.25
N PRO A 73 13.35 6.93 23.14
CA PRO A 73 14.69 6.56 23.56
C PRO A 73 15.53 6.03 22.40
N LYS A 74 16.80 6.42 22.32
CA LYS A 74 17.74 5.94 21.30
C LYS A 74 17.88 4.41 21.30
N ASP A 75 17.70 3.77 22.45
CA ASP A 75 17.73 2.31 22.58
C ASP A 75 16.57 1.64 21.83
N PHE A 76 15.40 2.29 21.73
CA PHE A 76 14.26 1.76 20.98
C PHE A 76 14.53 1.78 19.48
N ILE A 77 15.22 2.83 19.01
CA ILE A 77 15.66 2.98 17.62
C ILE A 77 16.72 1.91 17.31
N ARG A 78 17.72 1.76 18.19
CA ARG A 78 18.79 0.76 18.03
C ARG A 78 18.29 -0.68 18.04
N LYS A 79 17.27 -0.98 18.86
CA LYS A 79 16.66 -2.31 18.97
C LYS A 79 15.52 -2.54 17.96
N GLU A 80 15.26 -1.59 17.06
CA GLU A 80 14.23 -1.70 16.02
C GLU A 80 12.84 -2.03 16.61
N LEU A 81 12.49 -1.45 17.76
CA LEU A 81 11.24 -1.79 18.46
C LEU A 81 10.01 -1.26 17.71
N GLU A 82 9.03 -2.15 17.54
CA GLU A 82 7.74 -1.82 16.94
C GLU A 82 6.89 -0.97 17.90
N LEU A 83 6.62 0.27 17.49
CA LEU A 83 5.73 1.18 18.20
C LEU A 83 4.33 1.14 17.58
N LYS A 84 3.31 1.23 18.41
CA LYS A 84 1.91 1.28 17.96
C LYS A 84 1.42 2.72 17.94
N GLY A 85 0.49 3.02 17.06
CA GLY A 85 -0.13 4.34 17.00
C GLY A 85 -1.41 4.34 16.18
N LYS A 86 -2.05 5.51 16.11
CA LYS A 86 -3.19 5.79 15.25
C LYS A 86 -2.87 6.98 14.37
N VAL A 87 -3.04 6.83 13.06
CA VAL A 87 -2.88 7.97 12.15
C VAL A 87 -4.06 8.90 12.37
N ARG A 88 -3.80 10.19 12.63
CA ARG A 88 -4.85 11.20 12.77
C ARG A 88 -5.10 11.90 11.45
N GLU A 89 -4.03 12.30 10.79
CA GLU A 89 -4.09 13.00 9.51
C GLU A 89 -2.86 12.67 8.66
N VAL A 90 -2.98 12.90 7.36
CA VAL A 90 -1.91 12.76 6.37
C VAL A 90 -1.66 14.15 5.80
N LEU A 91 -0.42 14.64 5.87
CA LEU A 91 -0.06 15.93 5.28
C LEU A 91 -0.08 15.84 3.76
N PRO A 92 -0.31 16.98 3.07
CA PRO A 92 -0.12 17.07 1.62
C PRO A 92 1.28 16.67 1.16
N SER A 93 2.31 16.82 2.01
CA SER A 93 3.69 16.39 1.72
C SER A 93 3.87 14.87 1.68
N GLY A 94 2.88 14.08 2.13
CA GLY A 94 2.96 12.63 2.26
C GLY A 94 3.44 12.14 3.63
N GLU A 95 3.64 13.05 4.60
CA GLU A 95 3.94 12.70 5.99
C GLU A 95 2.68 12.28 6.76
N LEU A 96 2.82 11.29 7.65
CA LEU A 96 1.73 10.74 8.46
C LEU A 96 1.80 11.32 9.87
N ARG A 97 0.75 12.00 10.34
CA ARG A 97 0.66 12.43 11.75
C ARG A 97 0.04 11.31 12.57
N VAL A 98 0.86 10.72 13.42
CA VAL A 98 0.50 9.55 14.21
C VAL A 98 0.46 9.91 15.69
N GLU A 99 -0.68 9.64 16.30
CA GLU A 99 -0.79 9.61 17.75
C GLU A 99 -0.25 8.27 18.25
N HIS A 100 0.80 8.30 19.06
CA HIS A 100 1.36 7.08 19.62
C HIS A 100 0.40 6.43 20.64
N GLU A 101 0.30 5.10 20.60
CA GLU A 101 -0.33 4.29 21.63
C GLU A 101 0.75 3.51 22.40
N PRO A 102 0.71 3.49 23.75
CA PRO A 102 1.72 2.80 24.54
C PRO A 102 1.85 1.33 24.12
N VAL A 103 3.08 0.82 24.14
CA VAL A 103 3.44 -0.52 23.64
C VAL A 103 2.60 -1.61 24.31
N MET A 104 2.36 -1.46 25.61
CA MET A 104 1.46 -2.32 26.39
C MET A 104 0.37 -1.48 27.09
N LYS A 105 -0.86 -1.98 27.07
CA LYS A 105 -1.99 -1.41 27.82
C LYS A 105 -2.19 -2.24 29.06
N VAL A 106 -2.00 -1.65 30.22
CA VAL A 106 -2.35 -2.25 31.51
C VAL A 106 -3.86 -2.05 31.75
N PRO A 107 -4.67 -3.13 31.86
CA PRO A 107 -6.13 -3.02 31.94
C PRO A 107 -6.63 -2.36 33.23
N PHE A 108 -5.83 -2.36 34.28
CA PHE A 108 -6.23 -1.88 35.62
C PHE A 108 -5.80 -0.44 35.94
N LEU A 109 -5.00 0.21 35.09
CA LEU A 109 -4.53 1.57 35.36
C LEU A 109 -5.43 2.62 34.68
N PRO A 110 -5.78 3.72 35.38
CA PRO A 110 -6.56 4.80 34.80
C PRO A 110 -5.81 5.44 33.62
N ARG A 111 -6.51 5.64 32.50
CA ARG A 111 -5.94 6.31 31.31
C ARG A 111 -5.59 7.75 31.66
N ARG A 112 -4.36 8.19 31.35
CA ARG A 112 -4.01 9.62 31.40
C ARG A 112 -4.88 10.37 30.38
N LYS A 113 -5.79 11.22 30.85
CA LYS A 113 -6.43 12.26 30.03
C LYS A 113 -5.36 13.28 29.67
N ASN A 114 -4.69 13.09 28.54
CA ASN A 114 -3.77 14.10 28.02
C ASN A 114 -4.59 15.14 27.26
N VAL A 115 -4.51 16.39 27.73
CA VAL A 115 -5.26 17.56 27.21
C VAL A 115 -4.82 17.90 25.78
N ASN A 116 -3.56 17.60 25.42
CA ASN A 116 -3.03 17.76 24.07
C ASN A 116 -2.51 16.41 23.54
N PRO A 117 -3.15 15.80 22.52
CA PRO A 117 -2.56 14.65 21.85
C PRO A 117 -1.36 15.14 21.04
N GLY A 118 -0.15 14.98 21.56
CA GLY A 118 1.07 15.14 20.76
C GLY A 118 1.03 14.21 19.54
N LEU A 119 1.32 14.77 18.37
CA LEU A 119 1.29 14.09 17.09
C LEU A 119 2.72 13.94 16.58
N LEU A 120 3.12 12.70 16.28
CA LEU A 120 4.42 12.39 15.70
C LEU A 120 4.32 12.46 14.18
N ASN A 121 5.20 13.20 13.52
CA ASN A 121 5.23 13.23 12.05
C ASN A 121 6.13 12.10 11.56
N LEU A 122 5.55 11.13 10.85
CA LEU A 122 6.26 9.99 10.28
C LEU A 122 6.40 10.16 8.78
N ARG A 123 7.64 10.14 8.30
CA ARG A 123 7.99 10.03 6.89
C ARG A 123 8.34 8.58 6.57
N LEU A 124 7.95 8.10 5.39
CA LEU A 124 8.31 6.76 4.94
C LEU A 124 9.83 6.70 4.70
N ALA A 125 10.52 5.86 5.45
CA ALA A 125 11.96 5.69 5.35
C ALA A 125 12.37 5.12 3.98
N GLY A 126 13.41 5.73 3.37
CA GLY A 126 14.04 5.21 2.15
C GLY A 126 13.19 5.31 0.89
N VAL A 127 12.21 6.22 0.89
CA VAL A 127 11.26 6.37 -0.20
C VAL A 127 11.10 7.85 -0.55
N GLU A 128 11.12 8.15 -1.84
CA GLU A 128 10.78 9.45 -2.42
C GLU A 128 9.41 9.36 -3.08
N LEU A 129 8.42 10.06 -2.50
CA LEU A 129 7.04 10.03 -2.97
C LEU A 129 6.84 10.97 -4.16
N SER A 130 6.21 10.46 -5.23
CA SER A 130 5.73 11.31 -6.31
C SER A 130 4.47 12.09 -5.89
N LYS A 131 4.08 13.11 -6.67
CA LYS A 131 2.83 13.85 -6.43
C LYS A 131 1.60 12.94 -6.44
N SER A 132 1.57 11.93 -7.32
CA SER A 132 0.50 10.93 -7.34
C SER A 132 0.54 10.04 -6.10
N GLY A 133 1.73 9.71 -5.59
CA GLY A 133 1.89 8.98 -4.33
C GLY A 133 1.41 9.72 -3.09
N GLN A 134 1.64 11.04 -3.03
CA GLN A 134 1.10 11.89 -1.96
C GLN A 134 -0.44 11.87 -1.95
N GLN A 135 -1.06 11.97 -3.13
CA GLN A 135 -2.52 11.87 -3.26
C GLN A 135 -3.04 10.47 -2.93
N PHE A 136 -2.32 9.41 -3.30
CA PHE A 136 -2.67 8.03 -2.97
C PHE A 136 -2.70 7.79 -1.46
N LEU A 137 -1.70 8.28 -0.72
CA LEU A 137 -1.67 8.20 0.73
C LEU A 137 -2.83 8.97 1.39
N ALA A 138 -3.19 10.13 0.84
CA ALA A 138 -4.28 10.95 1.36
C ALA A 138 -5.68 10.39 1.04
N LYS A 139 -5.92 9.91 -0.18
CA LYS A 139 -7.26 9.55 -0.70
C LYS A 139 -7.56 8.06 -0.61
N ASP A 140 -6.71 7.22 -1.19
CA ASP A 140 -7.01 5.79 -1.40
C ASP A 140 -6.89 4.99 -0.12
N LEU A 141 -5.97 5.41 0.76
CA LEU A 141 -5.61 4.59 1.91
C LEU A 141 -6.46 4.84 3.15
N ARG A 142 -7.34 5.87 3.13
CA ARG A 142 -8.20 6.32 4.26
C ARG A 142 -7.54 6.05 5.62
N LEU A 143 -6.30 6.50 5.75
CA LEU A 143 -5.45 6.22 6.91
C LEU A 143 -5.97 6.89 8.17
N ALA A 144 -6.81 7.92 8.01
CA ALA A 144 -7.45 8.61 9.12
C ALA A 144 -8.08 7.63 10.12
N ASN A 145 -7.62 7.72 11.36
CA ASN A 145 -8.01 6.94 12.52
C ASN A 145 -7.71 5.43 12.48
N ARG A 146 -6.87 4.96 11.55
CA ARG A 146 -6.46 3.54 11.51
C ARG A 146 -5.31 3.25 12.48
N PRO A 147 -5.31 2.08 13.14
CA PRO A 147 -4.18 1.62 13.92
C PRO A 147 -3.01 1.23 13.01
N VAL A 148 -1.84 1.76 13.32
CA VAL A 148 -0.59 1.52 12.60
C VAL A 148 0.49 1.05 13.56
N THR A 149 1.42 0.28 13.03
CA THR A 149 2.63 -0.11 13.74
C THR A 149 3.81 0.42 12.95
N PHE A 150 4.71 1.12 13.60
CA PHE A 150 5.85 1.76 12.95
C PHE A 150 7.12 1.48 13.72
N THR A 151 8.22 1.27 13.01
CA THR A 151 9.57 1.18 13.56
C THR A 151 10.34 2.41 13.14
N VAL A 152 10.93 3.11 14.12
CA VAL A 152 11.72 4.31 13.86
C VAL A 152 13.11 3.88 13.41
N ILE A 153 13.52 4.30 12.22
CA ILE A 153 14.83 3.93 11.66
C ILE A 153 15.81 5.09 11.82
N LYS A 154 15.40 6.30 11.44
CA LYS A 154 16.28 7.47 11.44
C LYS A 154 15.50 8.72 11.86
N THR A 155 16.10 9.53 12.72
CA THR A 155 15.58 10.87 13.03
C THR A 155 16.02 11.85 11.96
N VAL A 156 15.10 12.70 11.49
CA VAL A 156 15.42 13.68 10.45
C VAL A 156 16.20 14.84 11.07
N GLU A 157 17.39 15.12 10.53
CA GLU A 157 18.20 16.27 10.93
C GLU A 157 17.53 17.56 10.39
N GLY A 158 17.08 18.43 11.30
CA GLY A 158 16.51 19.75 10.97
C GLY A 158 15.03 19.94 11.36
N SER A 159 14.30 18.87 11.67
CA SER A 159 12.90 18.94 12.08
C SER A 159 12.66 18.04 13.31
N PRO A 160 12.50 18.64 14.52
CA PRO A 160 12.56 17.90 15.78
C PRO A 160 11.39 16.92 15.99
N ASP A 161 10.28 17.08 15.26
CA ASP A 161 9.08 16.25 15.37
C ASP A 161 8.83 15.33 14.17
N SER A 162 9.79 15.22 13.24
CA SER A 162 9.68 14.31 12.07
C SER A 162 10.70 13.17 12.10
N VAL A 163 10.27 11.98 11.70
CA VAL A 163 11.09 10.76 11.74
C VAL A 163 10.89 9.93 10.48
N ASP A 164 11.97 9.35 9.98
CA ASP A 164 11.94 8.31 8.97
C ASP A 164 11.63 6.95 9.64
N ALA A 165 10.48 6.40 9.31
CA ALA A 165 9.98 5.16 9.88
C ALA A 165 9.59 4.15 8.80
N ASP A 166 9.68 2.87 9.15
CA ASP A 166 9.02 1.80 8.41
C ASP A 166 7.62 1.59 8.99
N VAL A 167 6.59 1.79 8.16
CA VAL A 167 5.20 1.85 8.63
C VAL A 167 4.41 0.67 8.09
N THR A 168 3.81 -0.08 9.00
CA THR A 168 2.92 -1.20 8.70
C THR A 168 1.49 -0.87 9.10
N VAL A 169 0.57 -0.98 8.15
CA VAL A 169 -0.86 -0.70 8.35
C VAL A 169 -1.64 -2.00 8.37
N LYS A 170 -2.63 -2.06 9.25
CA LYS A 170 -3.65 -3.11 9.22
C LYS A 170 -4.69 -2.78 8.14
N ARG A 171 -4.58 -3.43 6.98
CA ARG A 171 -5.50 -3.22 5.85
C ARG A 171 -6.85 -3.88 6.12
N THR A 172 -6.80 -5.11 6.63
CA THR A 172 -7.95 -5.98 6.90
C THR A 172 -7.79 -6.64 8.29
N ALA A 173 -8.83 -7.27 8.83
CA ALA A 173 -8.78 -8.00 10.10
C ALA A 173 -7.60 -9.00 10.17
N PHE A 174 -7.26 -9.63 9.04
CA PHE A 174 -6.23 -10.67 8.91
C PHE A 174 -4.97 -10.24 8.14
N GLY A 175 -4.99 -9.10 7.45
CA GLY A 175 -3.93 -8.67 6.53
C GLY A 175 -3.21 -7.41 7.01
N ARG A 176 -1.89 -7.50 7.18
CA ARG A 176 -0.99 -6.37 7.44
C ARG A 176 -0.15 -6.11 6.20
N THR A 177 -0.06 -4.86 5.76
CA THR A 177 0.78 -4.46 4.63
C THR A 177 1.77 -3.39 5.08
N ASN A 178 3.01 -3.53 4.63
CA ASN A 178 4.04 -2.53 4.82
C ASN A 178 3.82 -1.41 3.79
N LEU A 179 3.61 -0.19 4.27
CA LEU A 179 3.33 0.97 3.43
C LEU A 179 4.50 1.33 2.55
N ASN A 180 5.71 1.34 3.10
CA ASN A 180 6.94 1.70 2.37
C ASN A 180 7.07 0.81 1.13
N LEU A 181 6.85 -0.49 1.29
CA LEU A 181 6.88 -1.44 0.18
C LEU A 181 5.68 -1.30 -0.77
N GLU A 182 4.48 -1.08 -0.24
CA GLU A 182 3.26 -0.99 -1.05
C GLU A 182 3.30 0.20 -2.00
N VAL A 183 3.73 1.38 -1.54
CA VAL A 183 3.82 2.58 -2.38
C VAL A 183 4.82 2.40 -3.53
N VAL A 184 5.97 1.76 -3.25
CA VAL A 184 6.97 1.48 -4.29
C VAL A 184 6.46 0.41 -5.26
N ARG A 185 5.83 -0.67 -4.78
CA ARG A 185 5.29 -1.74 -5.65
C ARG A 185 4.21 -1.25 -6.62
N ARG A 186 3.45 -0.23 -6.23
CA ARG A 186 2.42 0.40 -7.07
C ARG A 186 2.99 1.47 -7.99
N GLY A 187 4.29 1.79 -7.89
CA GLY A 187 4.93 2.84 -8.68
C GLY A 187 4.60 4.25 -8.22
N TYR A 188 4.12 4.44 -7.00
CA TYR A 188 3.84 5.77 -6.44
C TYR A 188 5.06 6.44 -5.80
N ALA A 189 6.16 5.71 -5.72
CA ALA A 189 7.37 6.17 -5.07
C ALA A 189 8.60 5.50 -5.67
N ARG A 190 9.74 6.18 -5.56
CA ARG A 190 11.05 5.71 -6.02
C ARG A 190 11.99 5.55 -4.83
N VAL A 191 12.95 4.63 -4.93
CA VAL A 191 14.02 4.54 -3.93
C VAL A 191 15.03 5.67 -4.22
N PRO A 192 15.46 6.44 -3.21
CA PRO A 192 16.46 7.49 -3.39
C PRO A 192 17.72 6.94 -4.06
N ALA A 193 18.26 7.72 -5.00
CA ALA A 193 19.44 7.30 -5.75
C ALA A 193 20.69 7.20 -4.85
N PRO A 194 21.66 6.34 -5.19
CA PRO A 194 22.93 6.22 -4.47
C PRO A 194 23.76 7.51 -4.41
N SER A 195 23.42 8.53 -5.19
CA SER A 195 24.09 9.85 -5.21
C SER A 195 23.85 10.68 -3.94
N GLU A 196 22.81 10.38 -3.15
CA GLU A 196 22.52 11.14 -1.95
C GLU A 196 23.43 10.71 -0.77
N THR A 197 24.32 11.59 -0.34
CA THR A 197 25.29 11.31 0.73
C THR A 197 24.61 10.93 2.06
N LYS A 198 23.43 11.50 2.35
CA LYS A 198 22.62 11.18 3.54
C LYS A 198 22.06 9.75 3.49
N HIS A 199 21.71 9.27 2.30
CA HIS A 199 21.22 7.91 2.06
C HIS A 199 22.36 6.90 2.24
N LEU A 200 23.53 7.17 1.65
CA LEU A 200 24.71 6.30 1.79
C LEU A 200 25.18 6.17 3.25
N LYS A 201 25.24 7.29 3.98
CA LYS A 201 25.59 7.28 5.41
C LYS A 201 24.60 6.43 6.23
N ALA A 202 23.30 6.55 5.95
CA ALA A 202 22.28 5.75 6.62
C ALA A 202 22.39 4.26 6.28
N LEU A 203 22.73 3.93 5.03
CA LEU A 203 22.93 2.56 4.56
C LEU A 203 24.10 1.85 5.25
N GLN A 204 25.19 2.57 5.50
CA GLN A 204 26.37 2.04 6.18
C GLN A 204 26.21 1.98 7.70
N SER A 205 25.55 2.98 8.30
CA SER A 205 25.47 3.09 9.77
C SER A 205 24.33 2.29 10.39
N VAL A 206 23.21 2.10 9.69
CA VAL A 206 21.99 1.50 10.26
C VAL A 206 21.62 0.19 9.52
N PRO A 207 21.79 -0.99 10.16
CA PRO A 207 21.47 -2.27 9.52
C PRO A 207 19.97 -2.44 9.24
N ALA A 208 19.09 -1.85 10.04
CA ALA A 208 17.63 -1.83 9.77
C ALA A 208 17.32 -1.20 8.41
N TYR A 209 18.02 -0.11 8.10
CA TYR A 209 17.83 0.66 6.88
C TYR A 209 18.28 -0.13 5.65
N SER A 210 19.44 -0.79 5.70
CA SER A 210 19.92 -1.59 4.57
C SER A 210 18.99 -2.76 4.22
N ARG A 211 18.44 -3.44 5.23
CA ARG A 211 17.43 -4.50 5.02
C ARG A 211 16.15 -3.94 4.39
N LEU A 212 15.70 -2.76 4.82
CA LEU A 212 14.53 -2.11 4.24
C LEU A 212 14.78 -1.75 2.78
N ILE A 213 15.92 -1.10 2.47
CA ILE A 213 16.28 -0.69 1.11
C ILE A 213 16.36 -1.89 0.17
N GLN A 214 16.95 -3.02 0.59
CA GLN A 214 16.96 -4.25 -0.22
C GLN A 214 15.54 -4.71 -0.60
N ARG A 215 14.59 -4.66 0.34
CA ARG A 215 13.19 -5.01 0.07
C ARG A 215 12.52 -3.97 -0.85
N LEU A 216 12.85 -2.69 -0.69
CA LEU A 216 12.34 -1.60 -1.52
C LEU A 216 12.83 -1.70 -2.97
N LEU A 217 14.10 -2.01 -3.19
CA LEU A 217 14.67 -2.26 -4.53
C LEU A 217 14.01 -3.47 -5.20
N MET A 218 13.70 -4.53 -4.44
CA MET A 218 12.93 -5.65 -4.97
C MET A 218 11.51 -5.25 -5.36
N SER A 219 10.84 -4.38 -4.59
CA SER A 219 9.53 -3.84 -4.99
C SER A 219 9.59 -2.92 -6.21
N GLU A 220 10.66 -2.14 -6.34
CA GLU A 220 10.87 -1.25 -7.47
C GLU A 220 11.05 -2.05 -8.76
N LYS A 221 11.86 -3.11 -8.72
CA LYS A 221 11.98 -4.08 -9.83
C LYS A 221 10.65 -4.71 -10.23
N ILE A 222 9.76 -4.96 -9.27
CA ILE A 222 8.41 -5.48 -9.55
C ILE A 222 7.55 -4.40 -10.23
N ALA A 223 7.65 -3.15 -9.78
CA ALA A 223 6.91 -2.03 -10.37
C ALA A 223 7.38 -1.72 -11.79
N ASP A 224 8.69 -1.76 -12.05
CA ASP A 224 9.28 -1.60 -13.39
C ASP A 224 8.84 -2.71 -14.36
N ARG A 225 8.83 -3.97 -13.90
CA ARG A 225 8.27 -5.09 -14.67
C ARG A 225 6.80 -4.90 -15.01
N ARG A 226 6.03 -4.29 -14.10
CA ARG A 226 4.60 -4.01 -14.31
C ARG A 226 4.35 -2.75 -15.12
N GLY A 227 5.35 -1.87 -15.26
CA GLY A 227 5.22 -0.60 -15.96
C GLY A 227 4.14 0.31 -15.35
N VAL A 228 4.12 0.45 -14.02
CA VAL A 228 3.06 1.21 -13.32
C VAL A 228 3.58 2.49 -12.68
N GLY A 229 2.75 3.54 -12.71
CA GLY A 229 3.01 4.81 -12.01
C GLY A 229 4.26 5.51 -12.55
N VAL A 230 5.24 5.77 -11.68
CA VAL A 230 6.54 6.36 -12.06
C VAL A 230 7.32 5.48 -13.06
N TRP A 231 6.94 4.20 -13.21
CA TRP A 231 7.53 3.26 -14.16
C TRP A 231 6.69 3.02 -15.41
N GLU A 232 5.61 3.78 -15.59
CA GLU A 232 4.78 3.70 -16.78
C GLU A 232 5.62 4.07 -18.01
N ARG A 233 5.55 3.22 -19.04
CA ARG A 233 6.20 3.48 -20.33
C ARG A 233 5.21 4.27 -21.17
N ASP A 234 5.70 5.30 -21.85
CA ASP A 234 4.87 6.04 -22.80
C ASP A 234 4.24 5.06 -23.78
N THR A 235 2.91 5.09 -23.89
CA THR A 235 2.23 4.30 -24.90
C THR A 235 2.70 4.76 -26.28
N TRP A 236 2.62 3.90 -27.30
CA TRP A 236 3.01 4.33 -28.65
C TRP A 236 2.26 5.60 -29.09
N VAL A 237 1.03 5.79 -28.64
CA VAL A 237 0.23 6.99 -28.91
C VAL A 237 0.74 8.20 -28.13
N GLU A 238 1.03 8.08 -26.83
CA GLU A 238 1.67 9.14 -26.04
C GLU A 238 3.05 9.51 -26.60
N SER A 239 3.84 8.52 -27.00
CA SER A 239 5.14 8.70 -27.62
C SER A 239 4.99 9.42 -28.97
N VAL A 240 3.98 9.06 -29.76
CA VAL A 240 3.69 9.74 -31.04
C VAL A 240 3.20 11.18 -30.83
N GLN A 241 2.38 11.43 -29.82
CA GLN A 241 1.86 12.76 -29.48
C GLN A 241 2.92 13.68 -28.87
N SER A 242 3.94 13.13 -28.19
CA SER A 242 5.05 13.91 -27.63
C SER A 242 6.08 14.33 -28.67
N TYR A 243 6.09 13.73 -29.87
CA TYR A 243 6.92 14.26 -30.95
C TYR A 243 6.42 15.64 -31.39
N PRO A 244 7.33 16.63 -31.53
CA PRO A 244 6.95 17.96 -31.99
C PRO A 244 6.30 17.89 -33.37
N SER A 245 5.36 18.81 -33.66
CA SER A 245 4.58 18.85 -34.90
C SER A 245 5.44 18.82 -36.19
N GLN A 246 6.71 19.22 -36.09
CA GLN A 246 7.74 19.09 -37.11
C GLN A 246 7.95 17.64 -37.58
N VAL A 247 7.88 16.64 -36.68
CA VAL A 247 8.02 15.22 -37.04
C VAL A 247 6.83 14.76 -37.88
N SER A 248 5.61 15.21 -37.58
CA SER A 248 4.45 14.92 -38.45
C SER A 248 4.64 15.51 -39.85
N GLY A 249 5.28 16.68 -39.94
CA GLY A 249 5.66 17.32 -41.20
C GLY A 249 6.71 16.52 -41.96
N ILE A 250 7.73 15.98 -41.26
CA ILE A 250 8.78 15.13 -41.83
C ILE A 250 8.20 13.80 -42.33
N VAL A 251 7.30 13.17 -41.56
CA VAL A 251 6.64 11.93 -41.98
C VAL A 251 5.73 12.17 -43.18
N ARG A 252 5.00 13.29 -43.24
CA ARG A 252 4.18 13.64 -44.43
C ARG A 252 5.02 14.04 -45.64
N SER A 253 6.20 14.63 -45.43
CA SER A 253 7.09 15.02 -46.52
C SER A 253 7.95 13.86 -47.06
N ALA A 254 8.08 12.78 -46.28
CA ALA A 254 8.82 11.59 -46.67
C ALA A 254 8.31 11.01 -48.00
N ALA A 255 9.26 10.64 -48.86
CA ALA A 255 8.99 10.11 -50.20
C ALA A 255 8.12 8.85 -50.16
N ILE A 256 8.28 8.01 -49.12
CA ILE A 256 7.52 6.78 -48.92
C ILE A 256 6.03 7.09 -48.74
N THR A 257 5.70 8.07 -47.89
CA THR A 257 4.31 8.46 -47.62
C THR A 257 3.65 9.01 -48.87
N LYS A 258 4.37 9.83 -49.64
CA LYS A 258 3.91 10.31 -50.95
C LYS A 258 3.71 9.17 -51.94
N ALA A 259 4.62 8.20 -52.00
CA ALA A 259 4.50 7.03 -52.87
C ALA A 259 3.28 6.17 -52.50
N VAL A 260 3.02 5.95 -51.21
CA VAL A 260 1.84 5.20 -50.73
C VAL A 260 0.54 5.94 -51.07
N VAL A 261 0.48 7.25 -50.82
CA VAL A 261 -0.69 8.08 -51.17
C VAL A 261 -0.92 8.06 -52.68
N LEU A 262 0.15 8.21 -53.47
CA LEU A 262 0.08 8.18 -54.93
C LEU A 262 -0.38 6.81 -55.43
N LEU A 263 0.15 5.71 -54.87
CA LEU A 263 -0.28 4.36 -55.21
C LEU A 263 -1.77 4.19 -54.92
N TYR A 264 -2.24 4.62 -53.75
CA TYR A 264 -3.65 4.57 -53.39
C TYR A 264 -4.52 5.37 -54.36
N THR A 265 -4.13 6.61 -54.69
CA THR A 265 -4.91 7.45 -55.63
C THR A 265 -4.93 6.86 -57.04
N VAL A 266 -3.80 6.36 -57.53
CA VAL A 266 -3.70 5.74 -58.86
C VAL A 266 -4.51 4.46 -58.91
N THR A 267 -4.42 3.59 -57.90
CA THR A 267 -5.22 2.36 -57.84
C THR A 267 -6.72 2.68 -57.78
N LYS A 268 -7.12 3.66 -56.96
CA LYS A 268 -8.51 4.11 -56.88
C LYS A 268 -9.02 4.61 -58.24
N ASP A 269 -8.23 5.44 -58.92
CA ASP A 269 -8.62 6.00 -60.22
C ASP A 269 -8.68 4.92 -61.29
N VAL A 270 -7.71 4.00 -61.36
CA VAL A 270 -7.74 2.85 -62.29
C VAL A 270 -8.99 2.01 -62.10
N ILE A 271 -9.40 1.75 -60.85
CA ILE A 271 -10.63 1.00 -60.55
C ILE A 271 -11.87 1.77 -61.03
N LEU A 272 -11.97 3.06 -60.72
CA LEU A 272 -13.11 3.89 -61.11
C LEU A 272 -13.23 4.06 -62.64
N TYR A 273 -12.12 4.34 -63.31
CA TYR A 273 -12.09 4.46 -64.77
C TYR A 273 -12.31 3.12 -65.45
N GLY A 274 -11.75 2.04 -64.92
CA GLY A 274 -12.00 0.68 -65.40
C GLY A 274 -13.48 0.33 -65.34
N ALA A 275 -14.15 0.62 -64.23
CA ALA A 275 -15.60 0.40 -64.08
C ALA A 275 -16.44 1.26 -65.04
N LYS A 276 -16.05 2.51 -65.30
CA LYS A 276 -16.72 3.34 -66.29
C LYS A 276 -16.51 2.85 -67.73
N LEU A 277 -15.29 2.42 -68.06
CA LEU A 277 -14.96 1.91 -69.38
C LEU A 277 -15.75 0.62 -69.68
N THR A 278 -15.87 -0.30 -68.71
CA THR A 278 -16.66 -1.52 -68.87
C THR A 278 -18.15 -1.23 -69.03
N GLN A 279 -18.69 -0.23 -68.33
CA GLN A 279 -20.06 0.22 -68.55
C GLN A 279 -20.25 0.77 -69.97
N GLN A 280 -19.36 1.64 -70.45
CA GLN A 280 -19.46 2.23 -71.78
C GLN A 280 -19.33 1.19 -72.90
N THR A 281 -18.39 0.24 -72.77
CA THR A 281 -18.23 -0.83 -73.75
C THR A 281 -19.42 -1.77 -73.76
N TYR A 282 -20.02 -2.07 -72.60
CA TYR A 282 -21.26 -2.85 -72.52
C TYR A 282 -22.42 -2.21 -73.30
N TYR A 283 -22.64 -0.90 -73.14
CA TYR A 283 -23.69 -0.18 -73.90
C TYR A 283 -23.41 -0.16 -75.40
N LEU A 284 -22.15 -0.01 -75.81
CA LEU A 284 -21.76 -0.03 -77.21
C LEU A 284 -21.97 -1.42 -77.84
N VAL A 285 -21.63 -2.49 -77.13
CA VAL A 285 -21.90 -3.87 -77.57
C VAL A 285 -23.40 -4.12 -77.73
N LEU A 286 -24.23 -3.67 -76.77
CA LEU A 286 -25.68 -3.74 -76.88
C LEU A 286 -26.22 -3.00 -78.10
N ALA A 287 -25.71 -1.80 -78.36
CA ALA A 287 -26.11 -1.01 -79.53
C ALA A 287 -25.73 -1.70 -80.84
N ILE A 288 -24.52 -2.27 -80.95
CA ILE A 288 -24.08 -3.05 -82.11
C ILE A 288 -24.97 -4.28 -82.28
N ALA A 289 -25.25 -5.03 -81.21
CA ALA A 289 -26.12 -6.20 -81.26
C ALA A 289 -27.53 -5.85 -81.75
N ALA A 290 -28.08 -4.71 -81.31
CA ALA A 290 -29.36 -4.20 -81.80
C ALA A 290 -29.30 -3.84 -83.30
N TYR A 291 -28.20 -3.22 -83.75
CA TYR A 291 -28.00 -2.86 -85.15
C TYR A 291 -27.89 -4.11 -86.04
N VAL A 292 -27.11 -5.10 -85.61
CA VAL A 292 -26.95 -6.39 -86.29
C VAL A 292 -28.29 -7.12 -86.35
N ARG A 293 -29.05 -7.16 -85.24
CA ARG A 293 -30.40 -7.75 -85.22
C ARG A 293 -31.34 -7.09 -86.24
N ASN A 294 -31.32 -5.76 -86.33
CA ASN A 294 -32.13 -5.02 -87.31
C ASN A 294 -31.67 -5.28 -88.75
N GLY A 295 -30.36 -5.31 -88.99
CA GLY A 295 -29.78 -5.67 -90.29
C GLY A 295 -30.19 -7.07 -90.72
N TYR A 296 -30.08 -8.05 -89.83
CA TYR A 296 -30.48 -9.43 -90.07
C TYR A 296 -31.97 -9.55 -90.38
N ARG A 297 -32.83 -8.81 -89.66
CA ARG A 297 -34.27 -8.79 -89.92
C ARG A 297 -34.61 -8.21 -91.29
N ARG A 298 -33.92 -7.16 -91.73
CA ARG A 298 -34.11 -6.61 -93.08
C ARG A 298 -33.59 -7.54 -94.16
N PHE A 299 -32.46 -8.19 -93.90
CA PHE A 299 -31.90 -9.19 -94.82
C PHE A 299 -32.86 -10.38 -94.98
N ALA A 300 -33.38 -10.94 -93.88
CA ALA A 300 -34.37 -12.01 -93.89
C ALA A 300 -35.61 -11.62 -94.72
N LEU A 301 -36.19 -10.45 -94.48
CA LEU A 301 -37.32 -9.94 -95.28
C LEU A 301 -36.98 -9.76 -96.77
N GLY A 302 -35.73 -9.43 -97.09
CA GLY A 302 -35.25 -9.35 -98.47
C GLY A 302 -35.18 -10.74 -99.12
N VAL A 303 -34.62 -11.72 -98.41
CA VAL A 303 -34.52 -13.12 -98.84
C VAL A 303 -35.92 -13.72 -99.03
N ASP A 304 -36.84 -13.49 -98.09
CA ASP A 304 -38.23 -13.95 -98.18
C ASP A 304 -38.91 -13.39 -99.44
N ARG A 305 -38.73 -12.09 -99.74
CA ARG A 305 -39.28 -11.49 -100.98
C ARG A 305 -38.69 -12.09 -102.25
N VAL A 306 -37.39 -12.38 -102.28
CA VAL A 306 -36.73 -13.00 -103.43
C VAL A 306 -37.24 -14.44 -103.60
N THR A 307 -37.40 -15.16 -102.50
CA THR A 307 -37.94 -16.53 -102.46
C THR A 307 -39.38 -16.57 -102.95
N ASP A 308 -40.23 -15.63 -102.52
CA ASP A 308 -41.61 -15.48 -102.99
C ASP A 308 -41.68 -15.18 -104.49
N LYS A 309 -40.80 -14.29 -104.99
CA LYS A 309 -40.70 -14.00 -106.43
C LYS A 309 -40.26 -15.23 -107.22
N TYR A 310 -39.24 -15.96 -106.74
CA TYR A 310 -38.77 -17.19 -107.35
C TYR A 310 -39.87 -18.25 -107.41
N ASN A 311 -40.59 -18.47 -106.31
CA ASN A 311 -41.70 -19.42 -106.23
C ASN A 311 -42.85 -19.04 -107.18
N LYS A 312 -43.20 -17.75 -107.29
CA LYS A 312 -44.20 -17.27 -108.26
C LYS A 312 -43.78 -17.50 -109.71
N VAL A 313 -42.51 -17.28 -110.04
CA VAL A 313 -41.97 -17.54 -111.39
C VAL A 313 -41.95 -19.04 -111.67
N ARG A 314 -41.51 -19.86 -110.72
CA ARG A 314 -41.52 -21.32 -110.83
C ARG A 314 -42.92 -21.89 -111.03
N GLN A 315 -43.94 -21.37 -110.33
CA GLN A 315 -45.34 -21.77 -110.54
C GLN A 315 -45.87 -21.39 -111.93
N ARG A 316 -45.41 -20.28 -112.52
CA ARG A 316 -45.77 -19.91 -113.90
C ARG A 316 -45.09 -20.79 -114.96
N ILE A 317 -43.90 -21.29 -114.68
CA ILE A 317 -43.11 -22.10 -115.62
C ILE A 317 -43.46 -23.60 -115.49
N GLY A 318 -43.73 -24.10 -114.28
CA GLY A 318 -44.12 -25.49 -114.02
C GLY A 318 -45.63 -25.76 -114.07
N GLY A 319 -46.44 -24.77 -114.46
CA GLY A 319 -47.89 -24.87 -114.64
C GLY A 319 -48.33 -25.18 -116.09
N LYS A 320 -47.46 -25.86 -116.85
CA LYS A 320 -47.77 -26.48 -118.15
C LYS A 320 -47.18 -27.88 -118.17
#